data_AF-A0A1V3KU18-F1
#
_entry.id   AF-A0A1V3KU18-F1
#
_cell.length_a   1.000
_cell.length_b   1.000
_cell.length_c   1.000
_cell.angle_alpha   90.00
_cell.angle_beta   90.00
_cell.angle_gamma   90.00
#
_symmetry.space_group_name_H-M   'P 1'
#
loop_
_entity.id
_entity.type
_entity.pdbx_description
1 polymer ?
#
loop_
_entity_poly.entity_id
_entity_poly.type
_entity_poly.pdbx_seq_one_letter_code
_entity_poly.pdbx_strand_id
1 'polypeptide(L)' 'MKEYTFTYHFEGQTWVINIFADTPKQAKEKIKAVSQATYEGEITQPIHHIPVKDTPWLAKAIKRIAQRFSSSTKSF' A
#
# COMPACT_ATOMS: atom_id res chain seq x y z
N MET A 1 -3.85 -0.11 23.74
CA MET A 1 -4.22 0.53 22.46
C MET A 1 -4.42 -0.50 21.37
N LYS A 2 -5.57 -0.43 20.69
CA LYS A 2 -5.98 -1.28 19.55
C LYS A 2 -6.25 -0.39 18.35
N GLU A 3 -6.12 -0.95 17.15
CA GLU A 3 -6.47 -0.29 15.90
C GLU A 3 -7.90 -0.68 15.50
N TYR A 4 -8.72 0.31 15.15
CA TYR A 4 -10.10 0.13 14.71
C TYR A 4 -10.28 0.73 13.31
N THR A 5 -10.82 -0.07 12.39
CA THR A 5 -11.07 0.33 11.01
C THR A 5 -12.49 0.84 10.84
N PHE A 6 -12.62 1.95 10.12
CA PHE A 6 -13.89 2.54 9.71
C PHE A 6 -13.93 2.69 8.19
N THR A 7 -15.05 2.28 7.60
CA THR A 7 -15.35 2.50 6.18
C THR A 7 -16.35 3.63 6.04
N TYR A 8 -16.17 4.48 5.03
CA TYR A 8 -17.07 5.60 4.75
C TYR A 8 -17.13 5.89 3.25
N HIS A 9 -18.18 6.60 2.82
CA HIS A 9 -18.36 6.98 1.42
C HIS A 9 -18.06 8.45 1.23
N PHE A 10 -17.26 8.77 0.22
CA PHE A 10 -16.93 10.14 -0.17
C PHE A 10 -16.67 10.18 -1.67
N GLU A 11 -17.31 11.13 -2.38
CA GLU A 11 -17.22 11.29 -3.84
C GLU A 11 -17.51 10.01 -4.64
N GLY A 12 -18.53 9.26 -4.22
CA GLY A 12 -18.94 8.01 -4.89
C GLY A 12 -17.97 6.84 -4.71
N GLN A 13 -16.94 6.99 -3.88
CA GLN A 13 -15.96 5.94 -3.56
C GLN A 13 -16.02 5.56 -2.09
N THR A 14 -15.62 4.32 -1.80
CA THR A 14 -15.50 3.82 -0.43
C THR A 14 -14.07 4.00 0.05
N TRP A 15 -13.92 4.73 1.14
CA TRP A 15 -12.66 5.02 1.79
C TRP A 15 -12.54 4.27 3.12
N VAL A 16 -11.30 4.12 3.56
CA VAL A 16 -10.96 3.45 4.81
C VAL A 16 -10.10 4.38 5.64
N ILE A 17 -10.39 4.46 6.94
CA ILE A 17 -9.57 5.15 7.93
C ILE A 17 -9.40 4.27 9.16
N ASN A 18 -8.21 4.29 9.74
CA ASN A 18 -7.89 3.57 10.97
C ASN A 18 -7.74 4.55 12.13
N ILE A 19 -8.30 4.19 13.29
CA ILE A 19 -8.20 4.97 14.53
C ILE A 19 -7.66 4.09 15.64
N PHE A 20 -6.65 4.60 16.34
CA PHE A 20 -6.11 3.96 17.54
C PHE A 20 -6.89 4.39 18.80
N ALA A 21 -7.39 3.41 19.55
CA ALA A 21 -8.13 3.62 20.80
C ALA A 21 -8.01 2.42 21.73
N ASP A 22 -8.38 2.55 23.00
CA ASP A 22 -8.36 1.44 23.95
C ASP A 22 -9.66 0.62 23.95
N THR A 23 -10.77 1.24 23.54
CA THR A 23 -12.07 0.58 23.43
C THR A 23 -12.80 0.95 22.13
N PRO A 24 -13.75 0.11 21.67
CA PRO A 24 -14.57 0.43 20.50
C PRO A 24 -15.41 1.70 20.69
N LYS A 25 -15.86 1.97 21.92
CA LYS A 25 -16.62 3.18 22.26
C LYS A 25 -15.76 4.42 22.04
N GLN A 26 -14.54 4.42 22.59
CA GLN A 26 -13.60 5.53 22.41
C GLN A 26 -13.22 5.72 20.93
N ALA A 27 -13.06 4.64 20.15
CA ALA A 27 -12.82 4.75 18.70
C ALA A 27 -13.97 5.46 17.97
N LYS A 28 -15.22 5.11 18.31
CA LYS A 28 -16.43 5.74 17.75
C LYS A 28 -16.58 7.21 18.17
N GLU A 29 -16.12 7.58 19.35
CA GLU A 29 -16.11 8.98 19.80
C GLU A 29 -15.02 9.79 19.08
N LYS A 30 -13.83 9.20 18.91
CA LYS A 30 -12.73 9.82 18.15
C LYS A 30 -13.10 10.09 16.69
N ILE A 31 -13.68 9.12 15.96
CA ILE A 31 -14.08 9.35 14.55
C ILE A 31 -15.11 10.47 14.42
N LYS A 32 -16.02 10.64 15.39
CA LYS A 32 -16.98 11.74 15.39
C LYS A 32 -16.30 13.09 15.53
N ALA A 33 -15.29 13.17 16.42
CA ALA A 33 -14.53 14.40 16.63
C ALA A 33 -13.74 14.85 15.39
N VAL A 34 -13.40 13.93 14.46
CA VAL A 34 -12.72 14.26 13.18
C VAL A 34 -13.54 15.24 12.34
N SER A 35 -14.88 15.22 12.43
CA SER A 35 -15.74 16.18 11.72
C SER A 35 -15.54 17.64 12.15
N GLN A 36 -14.97 17.85 13.34
CA GLN A 36 -14.66 19.16 13.92
C GLN A 36 -13.17 19.49 13.82
N ALA A 37 -12.36 18.64 13.16
CA ALA A 37 -10.94 18.87 13.03
C ALA A 37 -10.66 20.13 12.21
N THR A 38 -9.62 20.87 12.58
CA THR A 38 -9.10 21.97 11.77
C THR A 38 -8.10 21.42 10.76
N TYR A 39 -8.16 21.91 9.52
CA TYR A 39 -7.17 21.57 8.51
C TYR A 39 -5.85 22.28 8.82
N GLU A 40 -4.83 21.52 9.22
CA GLU A 40 -3.51 22.04 9.60
C GLU A 40 -2.48 22.03 8.45
N GLY A 41 -2.89 21.61 7.24
CA GLY A 41 -2.05 21.53 6.06
C GLY A 41 -1.87 20.10 5.52
N GLU A 42 -1.03 19.97 4.50
CA GLU A 42 -0.74 18.68 3.85
C GLU A 42 0.40 17.94 4.55
N ILE A 43 0.15 16.69 4.92
CA ILE A 43 1.24 15.79 5.35
C ILE A 43 1.91 15.25 4.08
N THR A 44 3.03 15.84 3.71
CA THR A 44 3.90 15.25 2.69
C THR A 44 4.72 14.14 3.33
N GLN A 45 4.30 12.89 3.18
CA GLN A 45 5.22 11.78 3.39
C GLN A 45 6.16 11.75 2.17
N PRO A 46 7.47 12.02 2.31
CA PRO A 46 8.38 11.68 1.25
C PRO A 46 8.30 10.17 1.15
N ILE A 47 7.69 9.67 0.07
CA ILE A 47 7.77 8.26 -0.29
C ILE A 47 9.28 7.97 -0.35
N HIS A 48 9.79 7.32 0.68
CA HIS A 48 11.18 6.87 0.69
C HIS A 48 11.23 5.86 -0.44
N HIS A 49 11.80 6.30 -1.57
CA HIS A 49 11.88 5.54 -2.80
C HIS A 49 12.61 4.24 -2.45
N ILE A 50 11.88 3.15 -2.17
CA ILE A 50 12.47 1.84 -1.91
C ILE A 50 13.21 1.52 -3.21
N PRO A 51 14.56 1.52 -3.23
CA PRO A 51 15.24 1.17 -4.46
C PRO A 51 14.93 -0.31 -4.68
N VAL A 52 14.10 -0.59 -5.68
CA VAL A 52 13.97 -1.93 -6.23
C VAL A 52 15.39 -2.29 -6.67
N LYS A 53 16.06 -3.18 -5.93
CA LYS A 53 17.42 -3.62 -6.26
C LYS A 53 17.42 -4.02 -7.73
N ASP A 54 18.23 -3.31 -8.52
CA ASP A 54 18.48 -3.65 -9.91
C ASP A 54 18.74 -5.15 -10.02
N THR A 55 18.00 -5.83 -10.89
CA THR A 55 18.12 -7.27 -11.07
C THR A 55 19.59 -7.64 -11.30
N PRO A 56 20.20 -8.46 -10.43
CA PRO A 56 21.63 -8.75 -10.53
C PRO A 56 21.94 -9.40 -11.87
N TRP A 57 23.15 -9.15 -12.39
CA TRP A 57 23.60 -9.62 -13.71
C TRP A 57 23.37 -11.13 -13.91
N LEU A 58 23.44 -11.92 -12.84
CA LEU A 58 23.22 -13.36 -12.85
C LEU A 58 21.78 -13.73 -13.20
N ALA A 59 20.78 -13.02 -12.65
CA ALA A 59 19.39 -13.24 -12.99
C ALA A 59 19.09 -12.85 -14.46
N LYS A 60 19.77 -11.82 -14.98
CA LYS A 60 19.72 -11.48 -16.42
C LYS A 60 20.35 -12.58 -17.29
N ALA A 61 21.44 -13.20 -16.82
CA ALA A 61 22.11 -14.30 -17.51
C ALA A 61 21.24 -15.56 -17.56
N ILE A 62 20.65 -15.97 -16.42
CA ILE A 62 19.76 -17.13 -16.33
C ILE A 62 18.55 -16.95 -17.27
N LYS A 63 17.94 -15.76 -17.31
CA LYS A 63 16.83 -15.47 -18.23
C LYS A 63 17.23 -15.64 -19.70
N ARG A 64 18.41 -15.14 -20.10
CA ARG A 64 18.92 -15.29 -21.47
C ARG A 64 19.13 -16.76 -21.85
N ILE A 65 19.64 -17.56 -20.92
CA ILE A 65 19.85 -19.00 -21.12
C ILE A 65 18.50 -19.71 -21.28
N ALA A 66 17.54 -19.45 -20.38
CA ALA A 66 16.21 -20.05 -20.43
C ALA A 66 15.44 -19.70 -21.73
N GLN A 67 15.53 -18.45 -22.21
CA GLN A 67 14.92 -18.03 -23.47
C GLN A 67 15.47 -18.80 -24.68
N ARG A 68 16.78 -19.08 -24.67
CA ARG A 68 17.46 -19.78 -25.76
C ARG A 68 17.11 -21.27 -25.80
N PHE A 69 16.85 -21.88 -24.65
CA PHE A 69 16.33 -23.25 -24.58
C PHE A 69 14.85 -23.33 -24.94
N SER A 70 14.03 -22.36 -24.54
CA SER A 70 12.60 -22.32 -24.90
C SER A 70 12.35 -22.15 -26.40
N SER A 71 13.25 -21.47 -27.13
CA SER A 71 13.18 -21.38 -28.60
C SER A 71 13.57 -22.67 -29.33
N SER A 72 14.18 -23.65 -28.64
CA SER A 72 14.63 -24.91 -29.24
C SER A 72 13.60 -26.04 -29.17
N THR A 73 12.49 -25.85 -28.45
CA THR A 73 11.42 -26.87 -28.28
C THR A 73 10.19 -26.60 -29.14
N LYS A 74 10.28 -25.68 -30.10
CA LYS A 74 9.28 -25.47 -31.17
C LYS A 74 9.91 -25.67 -32.54
N SER A 75 10.42 -26.87 -32.79
CA SER A 75 10.61 -27.37 -34.16
C SER A 75 10.55 -28.89 -34.09
N PHE A 76 9.63 -29.43 -34.89
CA PHE A 76 9.16 -30.82 -34.99
C PHE A 76 8.09 -31.25 -34.00
#